data_AF-A0A925MR13-F1
#
_entry.id   AF-A0A925MR13-F1
#
_cell.length_a   1.000
_cell.length_b   1.000
_cell.length_c   1.000
_cell.angle_alpha   90.00
_cell.angle_beta   90.00
_cell.angle_gamma   90.00
#
_symmetry.space_group_name_H-M   'P 1'
#
loop_
_entity.id
_entity.type
_entity.pdbx_description
1 polymer ?
#
loop_
_entity_poly.entity_id
_entity_poly.type
_entity_poly.pdbx_seq_one_letter_code
_entity_poly.pdbx_strand_id
1 'polypeptide(L)'
;MTNTELPKPAELLDNLILWLGNAQTSLSMECEVTSNVASAIGVTEPEDVAFVVEHCKQAGLLRGLVERYGGGGFDITPLSLTIDGWLKFEELKRGTSTARLAFMAMQFGDQQLDGLYRDYLRSAVAATGFELRRVDEEQPAGLIDDHLRVKIRQSRFLLADLSHQNRGAYWEAGYAEGLGKPVIYLCRKDVFEDKTLGTHFDTNHHLTVIWDPKNIPELVKRLKDTIRATLPAEAVLEDKA
;
A
#
# COMPACT_ATOMS: atom_id res chain seq x y z
N MET A 1 2.82 14.07 18.23
CA MET A 1 3.33 15.43 17.95
C MET A 1 2.59 15.91 16.71
N THR A 2 1.76 16.94 16.81
CA THR A 2 1.07 17.53 15.67
C THR A 2 2.09 18.26 14.81
N ASN A 3 2.32 17.79 13.59
CA ASN A 3 3.21 18.42 12.64
C ASN A 3 2.63 19.81 12.28
N THR A 4 3.24 20.88 12.78
CA THR A 4 2.80 22.27 12.59
C THR A 4 3.50 22.98 11.43
N GLU A 5 4.30 22.26 10.63
CA GLU A 5 4.92 22.81 9.42
C GLU A 5 3.93 22.74 8.25
N LEU A 6 3.78 23.86 7.54
CA LEU A 6 3.03 23.91 6.28
C LEU A 6 3.66 22.93 5.25
N PRO A 7 2.88 22.27 4.39
CA PRO A 7 3.41 21.33 3.42
C PRO A 7 4.39 21.99 2.46
N LYS A 8 5.38 21.24 2.00
CA LYS A 8 6.33 21.72 0.99
C LYS A 8 5.63 21.89 -0.37
N PRO A 9 6.15 22.71 -1.30
CA PRO A 9 5.51 22.93 -2.60
C PRO A 9 5.17 21.66 -3.38
N ALA A 10 6.03 20.65 -3.35
CA ALA A 10 5.74 19.35 -3.98
C ALA A 10 4.57 18.62 -3.32
N GLU A 11 4.48 18.68 -2.00
CA GLU A 11 3.41 18.05 -1.21
C GLU A 11 2.07 18.75 -1.45
N LEU A 12 2.05 20.07 -1.66
CA LEU A 12 0.85 20.82 -2.02
C LEU A 12 0.25 20.34 -3.36
N LEU A 13 1.09 20.12 -4.36
CA LEU A 13 0.66 19.60 -5.67
C LEU A 13 0.13 18.18 -5.54
N ASP A 14 0.83 17.31 -4.81
CA ASP A 14 0.42 15.94 -4.57
C ASP A 14 -0.91 15.87 -3.79
N ASN A 15 -1.09 16.73 -2.78
CA ASN A 15 -2.34 16.80 -2.02
C ASN A 15 -3.51 17.26 -2.89
N LEU A 16 -3.31 18.23 -3.80
CA LEU A 16 -4.35 18.66 -4.73
C LEU A 16 -4.77 17.50 -5.66
N ILE A 17 -3.80 16.74 -6.18
CA ILE A 17 -4.07 15.58 -7.04
C ILE A 17 -4.81 14.49 -6.28
N LEU A 18 -4.39 14.20 -5.04
CA LEU A 18 -5.08 13.24 -4.17
C LEU A 18 -6.50 13.69 -3.84
N TRP A 19 -6.71 14.97 -3.54
CA TRP A 19 -8.03 15.51 -3.26
C TRP A 19 -8.96 15.38 -4.46
N LEU A 20 -8.52 15.82 -5.65
CA LEU A 20 -9.30 15.71 -6.90
C LEU A 20 -9.62 14.25 -7.24
N GLY A 21 -8.62 13.37 -7.25
CA GLY A 21 -8.82 11.97 -7.65
C GLY A 21 -9.69 11.18 -6.66
N ASN A 22 -9.75 11.57 -5.38
CA ASN A 22 -10.68 10.98 -4.41
C ASN A 22 -12.12 11.53 -4.57
N ALA A 23 -12.29 12.75 -5.07
CA ALA A 23 -13.58 13.39 -5.25
C ALA A 23 -14.27 13.00 -6.58
N GLN A 24 -13.49 12.70 -7.63
CA GLN A 24 -14.01 12.29 -8.93
C GLN A 24 -14.47 10.83 -8.93
N THR A 25 -15.74 10.58 -9.26
CA THR A 25 -16.29 9.21 -9.39
C THR A 25 -16.12 8.60 -10.79
N SER A 26 -15.67 9.41 -11.75
CA SER A 26 -15.35 8.99 -13.13
C SER A 26 -14.26 9.88 -13.72
N LEU A 27 -13.58 9.39 -14.77
CA LEU A 27 -12.42 10.07 -15.38
C LEU A 27 -12.73 11.46 -15.95
N SER A 28 -13.99 11.72 -16.34
CA SER A 28 -14.42 12.97 -16.97
C SER A 28 -15.24 13.88 -16.04
N MET A 29 -15.46 13.48 -14.80
CA MET A 29 -16.24 14.30 -13.85
C MET A 29 -15.45 15.55 -13.48
N GLU A 30 -16.08 16.70 -13.49
CA GLU A 30 -15.46 17.93 -12.96
C GLU A 30 -15.83 18.09 -11.48
N CYS A 31 -14.89 18.60 -10.68
CA CYS A 31 -15.05 18.87 -9.27
C CYS A 31 -15.06 20.37 -9.02
N GLU A 32 -16.11 20.86 -8.35
CA GLU A 32 -16.14 22.24 -7.88
C GLU A 32 -15.09 22.47 -6.79
N VAL A 33 -14.30 23.53 -6.96
CA VAL A 33 -13.31 23.95 -5.96
C VAL A 33 -14.03 24.79 -4.91
N THR A 34 -14.48 24.13 -3.84
CA THR A 34 -15.12 24.82 -2.71
C THR A 34 -14.09 25.29 -1.67
N SER A 35 -14.53 26.04 -0.66
CA SER A 35 -13.66 26.57 0.41
C SER A 35 -12.91 25.51 1.22
N ASN A 36 -13.27 24.22 1.10
CA ASN A 36 -12.59 23.11 1.75
C ASN A 36 -11.26 22.72 1.10
N VAL A 37 -10.97 23.17 -0.13
CA VAL A 37 -9.76 22.79 -0.88
C VAL A 37 -8.51 23.34 -0.21
N ALA A 38 -8.55 24.58 0.29
CA ALA A 38 -7.42 25.20 0.99
C ALA A 38 -6.94 24.33 2.17
N SER A 39 -7.88 23.89 3.00
CA SER A 39 -7.62 22.98 4.12
C SER A 39 -7.13 21.59 3.65
N ALA A 40 -7.68 21.07 2.55
CA ALA A 40 -7.32 19.76 2.04
C ALA A 40 -5.91 19.70 1.47
N ILE A 41 -5.44 20.78 0.83
CA ILE A 41 -4.08 20.84 0.28
C ILE A 41 -3.06 21.35 1.30
N GLY A 42 -3.52 22.04 2.35
CA GLY A 42 -2.69 22.53 3.46
C GLY A 42 -2.18 23.96 3.27
N VAL A 43 -2.97 24.82 2.62
CA VAL A 43 -2.69 26.26 2.48
C VAL A 43 -3.66 27.08 3.33
N THR A 44 -3.24 28.28 3.75
CA THR A 44 -4.07 29.20 4.53
C THR A 44 -4.69 30.31 3.68
N GLU A 45 -4.01 30.71 2.61
CA GLU A 45 -4.47 31.78 1.72
C GLU A 45 -5.13 31.20 0.46
N PRO A 46 -6.29 31.72 0.02
CA PRO A 46 -6.94 31.29 -1.21
C PRO A 46 -6.03 31.44 -2.45
N GLU A 47 -5.21 32.49 -2.50
CA GLU A 47 -4.28 32.77 -3.61
C GLU A 47 -3.27 31.64 -3.83
N ASP A 48 -2.90 30.94 -2.77
CA ASP A 48 -1.99 29.78 -2.86
C ASP A 48 -2.69 28.58 -3.51
N VAL A 49 -4.01 28.40 -3.32
CA VAL A 49 -4.79 27.40 -4.04
C VAL A 49 -4.72 27.66 -5.55
N ALA A 50 -4.96 28.91 -5.95
CA ALA A 50 -4.89 29.32 -7.35
C ALA A 50 -3.48 29.10 -7.94
N PHE A 51 -2.43 29.38 -7.16
CA PHE A 51 -1.05 29.15 -7.56
C PHE A 51 -0.76 27.67 -7.81
N VAL A 52 -1.18 26.78 -6.90
CA VAL A 52 -0.99 25.33 -7.00
C VAL A 52 -1.78 24.77 -8.20
N VAL A 53 -3.02 25.21 -8.39
CA VAL A 53 -3.86 24.80 -9.53
C VAL A 53 -3.20 25.17 -10.86
N GLU A 54 -2.70 26.41 -11.00
CA GLU A 54 -2.07 26.85 -12.24
C GLU A 54 -0.78 26.08 -12.54
N HIS A 55 -0.01 25.70 -11.51
CA HIS A 55 1.19 24.88 -11.71
C HIS A 55 0.86 23.44 -12.12
N CYS A 56 -0.11 22.79 -11.47
CA CYS A 56 -0.57 21.46 -11.90
C CYS A 56 -1.12 21.49 -13.34
N LYS A 57 -1.78 22.58 -13.74
CA LYS A 57 -2.23 22.79 -15.12
C LYS A 57 -1.08 22.92 -16.10
N GLN A 58 -0.07 23.73 -15.79
CA GLN A 58 1.14 23.89 -16.62
C GLN A 58 1.92 22.58 -16.75
N ALA A 59 1.91 21.74 -15.71
CA ALA A 59 2.47 20.40 -15.74
C ALA A 59 1.60 19.38 -16.52
N GLY A 60 0.44 19.80 -17.05
CA GLY A 60 -0.46 18.95 -17.82
C GLY A 60 -1.29 17.98 -16.98
N LEU A 61 -1.34 18.14 -15.65
CA LEU A 61 -1.97 17.20 -14.72
C LEU A 61 -3.46 17.45 -14.51
N LEU A 62 -3.96 18.65 -14.80
CA LEU A 62 -5.37 19.00 -14.64
C LEU A 62 -5.92 19.86 -15.78
N ARG A 63 -7.24 19.84 -15.91
CA ARG A 63 -8.06 20.74 -16.75
C ARG A 63 -8.88 21.66 -15.86
N GLY A 64 -9.10 22.86 -16.37
CA GLY A 64 -9.79 23.95 -15.68
C GLY A 64 -9.10 25.28 -15.95
N LEU A 65 -9.66 26.36 -15.43
CA LEU A 65 -9.16 27.72 -15.57
C LEU A 65 -9.14 28.42 -14.21
N VAL A 66 -8.10 29.23 -14.01
CA VAL A 66 -8.04 30.23 -12.94
C VAL A 66 -8.21 31.58 -13.59
N GLU A 67 -9.35 32.23 -13.38
CA GLU A 67 -9.67 33.54 -13.91
C GLU A 67 -9.45 34.61 -12.85
N ARG A 68 -8.62 35.61 -13.16
CA ARG A 68 -8.42 36.77 -12.27
C ARG A 68 -9.39 37.87 -12.67
N TYR A 69 -10.07 38.45 -11.69
CA TYR A 69 -10.91 39.63 -11.90
C TYR A 69 -10.37 40.85 -11.15
N GLY A 70 -10.91 42.03 -11.47
CA GLY A 70 -10.46 43.28 -10.86
C GLY A 70 -10.63 43.27 -9.35
N GLY A 71 -9.61 43.71 -8.61
CA GLY A 71 -9.61 43.75 -7.13
C GLY A 71 -8.74 42.69 -6.44
N GLY A 72 -8.02 41.86 -7.20
CA GLY A 72 -7.07 40.88 -6.65
C GLY A 72 -7.66 39.50 -6.36
N GLY A 73 -8.98 39.33 -6.53
CA GLY A 73 -9.65 38.04 -6.45
C GLY A 73 -9.44 37.15 -7.68
N PHE A 74 -9.74 35.88 -7.51
CA PHE A 74 -9.71 34.88 -8.58
C PHE A 74 -10.92 33.95 -8.45
N ASP A 75 -11.35 33.39 -9.58
CA ASP A 75 -12.32 32.31 -9.66
C ASP A 75 -11.63 31.08 -10.27
N ILE A 76 -11.90 29.91 -9.69
CA ILE A 76 -11.40 28.63 -10.22
C ILE A 76 -12.59 27.89 -10.79
N THR A 77 -12.55 27.59 -12.09
CA THR A 77 -13.59 26.76 -12.71
C THR A 77 -13.54 25.35 -12.13
N PRO A 78 -14.59 24.54 -12.31
CA PRO A 78 -14.52 23.12 -11.99
C PRO A 78 -13.26 22.48 -12.58
N LEU A 79 -12.58 21.66 -11.78
CA LEU A 79 -11.32 21.02 -12.12
C LEU A 79 -11.53 19.55 -12.44
N SER A 80 -10.73 18.99 -13.34
CA SER A 80 -10.65 17.54 -13.55
C SER A 80 -9.23 17.09 -13.81
N LEU A 81 -8.86 15.90 -13.36
CA LEU A 81 -7.57 15.31 -13.71
C LEU A 81 -7.50 14.97 -15.21
N THR A 82 -6.34 15.23 -15.82
CA THR A 82 -6.00 14.67 -17.14
C THR A 82 -5.61 13.20 -17.01
N ILE A 83 -5.32 12.51 -18.12
CA ILE A 83 -4.73 11.15 -18.05
C ILE A 83 -3.42 11.16 -17.26
N ASP A 84 -2.54 12.14 -17.48
CA ASP A 84 -1.29 12.26 -16.71
C ASP A 84 -1.56 12.57 -15.23
N GLY A 85 -2.60 13.36 -14.94
CA GLY A 85 -3.09 13.59 -13.58
C GLY A 85 -3.58 12.31 -12.89
N TRP A 86 -4.32 11.47 -13.61
CA TRP A 86 -4.77 10.17 -13.11
C TRP A 86 -3.60 9.20 -12.89
N LEU A 87 -2.63 9.16 -13.81
CA LEU A 87 -1.41 8.36 -13.63
C LEU A 87 -0.63 8.81 -12.40
N LYS A 88 -0.50 10.12 -12.17
CA LYS A 88 0.12 10.68 -10.97
C LYS A 88 -0.70 10.40 -9.72
N PHE A 89 -2.02 10.49 -9.77
CA PHE A 89 -2.90 10.11 -8.66
C PHE A 89 -2.70 8.64 -8.27
N GLU A 90 -2.68 7.74 -9.24
CA GLU A 90 -2.40 6.33 -8.98
C GLU A 90 -0.98 6.11 -8.46
N GLU A 91 0.03 6.82 -8.98
CA GLU A 91 1.39 6.82 -8.45
C GLU A 91 1.40 7.24 -6.98
N LEU A 92 0.70 8.31 -6.60
CA LEU A 92 0.62 8.81 -5.22
C LEU A 92 -0.16 7.87 -4.30
N LYS A 93 -1.25 7.26 -4.79
CA LYS A 93 -1.99 6.19 -4.11
C LYS A 93 -1.15 4.94 -3.91
N ARG A 94 -0.33 4.58 -4.90
CA ARG A 94 0.69 3.53 -4.81
C ARG A 94 1.88 3.98 -3.96
N GLY A 95 2.10 5.29 -3.84
CA GLY A 95 3.36 5.95 -3.48
C GLY A 95 3.45 6.46 -2.06
N THR A 96 2.54 6.10 -1.16
CA THR A 96 2.80 6.24 0.29
C THR A 96 3.84 5.23 0.82
N SER A 97 4.46 4.45 -0.08
CA SER A 97 5.70 3.74 0.19
C SER A 97 6.45 3.47 -1.13
N THR A 98 7.50 4.26 -1.44
CA THR A 98 8.53 3.86 -2.42
C THR A 98 9.27 2.61 -1.98
N ALA A 99 9.14 2.25 -0.70
CA ALA A 99 9.72 1.05 -0.17
C ALA A 99 8.95 -0.16 -0.73
N ARG A 100 9.69 -1.07 -1.38
CA ARG A 100 9.19 -2.35 -1.85
C ARG A 100 9.02 -3.30 -0.65
N LEU A 101 8.23 -2.91 0.34
CA LEU A 101 8.04 -3.67 1.56
C LEU A 101 7.00 -4.76 1.38
N ALA A 102 7.23 -5.89 2.01
CA ALA A 102 6.24 -6.92 2.28
C ALA A 102 6.13 -7.09 3.80
N PHE A 103 4.93 -7.33 4.29
CA PHE A 103 4.71 -7.58 5.72
C PHE A 103 4.44 -9.07 5.96
N MET A 104 5.01 -9.63 7.02
CA MET A 104 4.74 -11.02 7.45
C MET A 104 3.92 -11.03 8.74
N ALA A 105 2.75 -11.65 8.66
CA ALA A 105 1.84 -11.98 9.75
C ALA A 105 2.02 -13.46 10.12
N MET A 106 2.42 -13.75 11.37
CA MET A 106 2.73 -15.13 11.80
C MET A 106 2.68 -15.31 13.31
N GLN A 107 2.65 -16.58 13.76
CA GLN A 107 2.90 -16.93 15.15
C GLN A 107 4.36 -16.66 15.53
N PHE A 108 4.59 -15.85 16.56
CA PHE A 108 5.93 -15.61 17.13
C PHE A 108 6.32 -16.66 18.16
N GLY A 109 7.63 -16.88 18.30
CA GLY A 109 8.20 -17.79 19.29
C GLY A 109 8.12 -19.27 18.89
N ASP A 110 7.66 -19.56 17.68
CA ASP A 110 7.74 -20.90 17.10
C ASP A 110 9.08 -21.05 16.38
N GLN A 111 9.96 -21.91 16.90
CA GLN A 111 11.33 -22.04 16.41
C GLN A 111 11.40 -22.47 14.93
N GLN A 112 10.45 -23.27 14.45
CA GLN A 112 10.41 -23.71 13.07
C GLN A 112 10.03 -22.56 12.14
N LEU A 113 8.96 -21.83 12.49
CA LEU A 113 8.45 -20.73 11.68
C LEU A 113 9.38 -19.51 11.73
N ASP A 114 9.97 -19.21 12.88
CA ASP A 114 10.99 -18.17 13.02
C ASP A 114 12.25 -18.49 12.21
N GLY A 115 12.67 -19.77 12.18
CA GLY A 115 13.74 -20.25 11.32
C GLY A 115 13.38 -20.14 9.84
N LEU A 116 12.17 -20.57 9.46
CA LEU A 116 11.66 -20.49 8.09
C LEU A 116 11.70 -19.05 7.57
N TYR A 117 11.21 -18.11 8.39
CA TYR A 117 11.20 -16.68 8.10
C TYR A 117 12.60 -16.12 7.85
N ARG A 118 13.51 -16.33 8.81
CA ARG A 118 14.87 -15.76 8.78
C ARG A 118 15.71 -16.37 7.66
N ASP A 119 15.67 -17.69 7.53
CA ASP A 119 16.64 -18.44 6.72
C ASP A 119 16.18 -18.58 5.26
N TYR A 120 14.88 -18.50 4.99
CA TYR A 120 14.33 -18.75 3.66
C TYR A 120 13.41 -17.65 3.14
N LEU A 121 12.34 -17.29 3.88
CA LEU A 121 11.31 -16.37 3.36
C LEU A 121 11.87 -14.98 3.06
N ARG A 122 12.72 -14.43 3.95
CA ARG A 122 13.40 -13.14 3.72
C ARG A 122 14.18 -13.13 2.41
N SER A 123 14.97 -14.18 2.16
CA SER A 123 15.78 -14.28 0.93
C SER A 123 14.93 -14.47 -0.32
N ALA A 124 13.84 -15.25 -0.22
CA ALA A 124 12.92 -15.50 -1.34
C ALA A 124 12.21 -14.21 -1.76
N VAL A 125 11.72 -13.42 -0.80
CA VAL A 125 11.08 -12.12 -1.05
C VAL A 125 12.10 -11.09 -1.55
N ALA A 126 13.33 -11.09 -1.03
CA ALA A 126 14.41 -10.24 -1.54
C ALA A 126 14.73 -10.52 -3.01
N ALA A 127 14.72 -11.79 -3.44
CA ALA A 127 14.95 -12.18 -4.82
C ALA A 127 13.87 -11.68 -5.80
N THR A 128 12.67 -11.35 -5.31
CA THR A 128 11.60 -10.74 -6.13
C THR A 128 11.60 -9.21 -6.06
N GLY A 129 12.61 -8.61 -5.41
CA GLY A 129 12.80 -7.16 -5.33
C GLY A 129 12.12 -6.48 -4.15
N PHE A 130 11.59 -7.25 -3.19
CA PHE A 130 10.91 -6.73 -2.01
C PHE A 130 11.69 -7.01 -0.72
N GLU A 131 11.46 -6.24 0.32
CA GLU A 131 12.01 -6.46 1.65
C GLU A 131 10.90 -6.96 2.57
N LEU A 132 11.08 -8.15 3.16
CA LEU A 132 10.12 -8.72 4.11
C LEU A 132 10.41 -8.23 5.53
N ARG A 133 9.38 -7.72 6.21
CA ARG A 133 9.44 -7.26 7.60
C ARG A 133 8.37 -7.89 8.49
N ARG A 134 8.66 -7.99 9.78
CA ARG A 134 7.71 -8.36 10.84
C ARG A 134 7.48 -7.22 11.84
N VAL A 135 6.48 -7.40 12.70
CA VAL A 135 6.17 -6.40 13.74
C VAL A 135 7.29 -6.27 14.78
N ASP A 136 8.02 -7.36 15.06
CA ASP A 136 9.02 -7.48 16.14
C ASP A 136 10.39 -6.87 15.81
N GLU A 137 10.70 -6.61 14.54
CA GLU A 137 12.05 -6.20 14.11
C GLU A 137 12.34 -4.69 14.28
N GLU A 138 11.32 -3.87 14.57
CA GLU A 138 11.46 -2.42 14.75
C GLU A 138 10.43 -1.93 15.78
N GLN A 139 10.74 -2.06 17.07
CA GLN A 139 9.89 -1.59 18.17
C GLN A 139 10.38 -0.27 18.78
N PRO A 140 9.93 0.90 18.29
CA PRO A 140 9.92 2.12 19.10
C PRO A 140 8.74 2.12 20.10
N ALA A 141 8.82 2.95 21.14
CA ALA A 141 7.78 3.09 22.16
C ALA A 141 6.45 3.61 21.56
N GLY A 142 5.37 2.85 21.73
CA GLY A 142 4.02 3.19 21.23
C GLY A 142 3.00 2.05 21.41
N LEU A 143 1.72 2.30 21.09
CA LEU A 143 0.68 1.26 21.04
C LEU A 143 0.94 0.34 19.84
N ILE A 144 1.13 -0.95 20.10
CA ILE A 144 1.52 -1.99 19.13
C ILE A 144 0.60 -1.98 17.88
N ASP A 145 -0.70 -1.77 18.09
CA ASP A 145 -1.72 -1.88 17.06
C ASP A 145 -1.64 -0.80 15.97
N ASP A 146 -1.24 0.43 16.31
CA ASP A 146 -1.16 1.51 15.32
C ASP A 146 0.09 1.38 14.45
N HIS A 147 1.21 0.98 15.04
CA HIS A 147 2.43 0.66 14.29
C HIS A 147 2.20 -0.50 13.32
N LEU A 148 1.48 -1.54 13.75
CA LEU A 148 1.10 -2.65 12.90
C LEU A 148 0.28 -2.19 11.69
N ARG A 149 -0.78 -1.40 11.91
CA ARG A 149 -1.61 -0.86 10.82
C ARG A 149 -0.81 -0.01 9.84
N VAL A 150 0.14 0.80 10.34
CA VAL A 150 1.03 1.61 9.50
C VAL A 150 1.93 0.72 8.65
N LYS A 151 2.57 -0.30 9.25
CA LYS A 151 3.44 -1.25 8.52
C LYS A 151 2.66 -1.99 7.42
N ILE A 152 1.43 -2.43 7.70
CA ILE A 152 0.58 -3.07 6.69
C ILE A 152 0.22 -2.07 5.57
N ARG A 153 -0.18 -0.83 5.91
CA ARG A 153 -0.49 0.21 4.92
C ARG A 153 0.70 0.53 4.00
N GLN A 154 1.92 0.53 4.53
CA GLN A 154 3.16 0.79 3.77
C GLN A 154 3.64 -0.39 2.92
N SER A 155 3.14 -1.60 3.17
CA SER A 155 3.57 -2.80 2.45
C SER A 155 2.83 -2.96 1.13
N ARG A 156 3.51 -3.52 0.12
CA ARG A 156 2.95 -3.81 -1.22
C ARG A 156 2.06 -5.03 -1.20
N PHE A 157 2.40 -6.01 -0.38
CA PHE A 157 1.60 -7.21 -0.12
C PHE A 157 1.89 -7.73 1.29
N LEU A 158 1.08 -8.69 1.71
CA LEU A 158 1.22 -9.37 2.99
C LEU A 158 1.42 -10.87 2.79
N LEU A 159 2.33 -11.46 3.56
CA LEU A 159 2.46 -12.89 3.77
C LEU A 159 1.79 -13.24 5.10
N ALA A 160 0.85 -14.19 5.09
CA ALA A 160 0.15 -14.64 6.31
C ALA A 160 0.34 -16.14 6.50
N ASP A 161 1.08 -16.56 7.53
CA ASP A 161 1.13 -17.98 7.91
C ASP A 161 -0.04 -18.34 8.84
N LEU A 162 -0.80 -19.36 8.45
CA LEU A 162 -2.00 -19.81 9.14
C LEU A 162 -1.81 -21.16 9.86
N SER A 163 -0.58 -21.69 9.89
CA SER A 163 -0.27 -23.04 10.39
C SER A 163 -0.63 -23.23 11.88
N HIS A 164 -0.65 -22.15 12.65
CA HIS A 164 -0.94 -22.17 14.10
C HIS A 164 -2.32 -21.60 14.45
N GLN A 165 -3.16 -21.33 13.45
CA GLN A 165 -4.45 -20.67 13.63
C GLN A 165 -4.36 -19.34 14.41
N ASN A 166 -3.26 -18.60 14.22
CA ASN A 166 -3.00 -17.38 14.97
C ASN A 166 -4.05 -16.31 14.63
N ARG A 167 -4.84 -15.90 15.63
CA ARG A 167 -5.93 -14.92 15.45
C ARG A 167 -5.42 -13.55 14.97
N GLY A 168 -4.22 -13.15 15.39
CA GLY A 168 -3.57 -11.93 14.93
C GLY A 168 -3.27 -12.01 13.43
N ALA A 169 -2.70 -13.12 12.96
CA ALA A 169 -2.40 -13.32 11.55
C ALA A 169 -3.65 -13.30 10.67
N TYR A 170 -4.75 -13.91 11.12
CA TYR A 170 -6.05 -13.80 10.43
C TYR A 170 -6.58 -12.37 10.38
N TRP A 171 -6.49 -11.64 11.49
CA TRP A 171 -6.95 -10.25 11.55
C TRP A 171 -6.12 -9.34 10.64
N GLU A 172 -4.79 -9.49 10.65
CA GLU A 172 -3.86 -8.73 9.81
C GLU A 172 -4.07 -9.02 8.31
N ALA A 173 -4.30 -10.28 7.96
CA ALA A 173 -4.67 -10.69 6.60
C ALA A 173 -5.97 -10.02 6.15
N GLY A 174 -7.05 -10.14 6.93
CA GLY A 174 -8.34 -9.51 6.62
C GLY A 174 -8.24 -7.98 6.55
N TYR A 175 -7.40 -7.36 7.39
CA TYR A 175 -7.14 -5.93 7.34
C TYR A 175 -6.43 -5.52 6.04
N ALA A 176 -5.42 -6.29 5.60
CA ALA A 176 -4.73 -6.04 4.34
C ALA A 176 -5.65 -6.23 3.13
N GLU A 177 -6.48 -7.29 3.11
CA GLU A 177 -7.49 -7.49 2.07
C GLU A 177 -8.51 -6.35 2.03
N GLY A 178 -8.98 -5.88 3.18
CA GLY A 178 -9.88 -4.73 3.29
C GLY A 178 -9.28 -3.42 2.78
N LEU A 179 -7.94 -3.31 2.74
CA LEU A 179 -7.22 -2.20 2.12
C LEU A 179 -6.94 -2.41 0.62
N GLY A 180 -7.41 -3.52 0.03
CA GLY A 180 -7.15 -3.88 -1.36
C GLY A 180 -5.71 -4.33 -1.62
N LYS A 181 -4.97 -4.73 -0.58
CA LYS A 181 -3.60 -5.25 -0.74
C LYS A 181 -3.63 -6.75 -1.00
N PRO A 182 -2.79 -7.26 -1.91
CA PRO A 182 -2.66 -8.70 -2.09
C PRO A 182 -2.18 -9.38 -0.81
N VAL A 183 -2.83 -10.50 -0.47
CA VAL A 183 -2.42 -11.39 0.60
C VAL A 183 -2.05 -12.74 0.01
N ILE A 184 -0.86 -13.21 0.32
CA ILE A 184 -0.36 -14.54 -0.05
C ILE A 184 -0.31 -15.36 1.23
N TYR A 185 -1.15 -16.39 1.29
CA TYR A 185 -1.26 -17.23 2.47
C TYR A 185 -0.19 -18.33 2.45
N LEU A 186 0.37 -18.64 3.62
CA LEU A 186 1.24 -19.77 3.86
C LEU A 186 0.54 -20.74 4.82
N CYS A 187 0.68 -22.04 4.59
CA CYS A 187 0.22 -23.03 5.55
C CYS A 187 1.08 -24.30 5.46
N ARG A 188 1.42 -24.86 6.61
CA ARG A 188 2.16 -26.12 6.68
C ARG A 188 1.28 -27.24 6.13
N LYS A 189 1.88 -28.13 5.33
CA LYS A 189 1.17 -29.16 4.57
C LYS A 189 0.30 -30.08 5.42
N ASP A 190 0.84 -30.58 6.53
CA ASP A 190 0.10 -31.44 7.47
C ASP A 190 -1.09 -30.72 8.10
N VAL A 191 -0.95 -29.42 8.41
CA VAL A 191 -2.05 -28.60 8.93
C VAL A 191 -3.10 -28.35 7.86
N PHE A 192 -2.68 -28.01 6.64
CA PHE A 192 -3.57 -27.75 5.51
C PHE A 192 -4.40 -28.98 5.11
N GLU A 193 -3.80 -30.17 5.15
CA GLU A 193 -4.46 -31.44 4.80
C GLU A 193 -5.33 -32.01 5.93
N ASP A 194 -5.17 -31.52 7.17
CA ASP A 194 -5.95 -31.96 8.32
C ASP A 194 -7.40 -31.43 8.22
N LYS A 195 -8.38 -32.33 8.17
CA LYS A 195 -9.81 -31.96 8.05
C LYS A 195 -10.42 -31.36 9.31
N THR A 196 -9.71 -31.39 10.43
CA THR A 196 -10.13 -30.88 11.75
C THR A 196 -9.42 -29.58 12.13
N LEU A 197 -8.18 -29.39 11.66
CA LEU A 197 -7.36 -28.20 11.91
C LEU A 197 -7.17 -27.30 10.69
N GLY A 198 -7.54 -27.79 9.50
CA GLY A 198 -7.35 -27.15 8.20
C GLY A 198 -7.76 -25.69 8.19
N THR A 199 -7.16 -24.93 7.28
CA THR A 199 -7.40 -23.50 7.14
C THR A 199 -8.90 -23.22 7.06
N HIS A 200 -9.39 -22.32 7.91
CA HIS A 200 -10.81 -21.98 8.05
C HIS A 200 -11.48 -21.79 6.68
N PHE A 201 -12.75 -22.20 6.57
CA PHE A 201 -13.55 -22.26 5.33
C PHE A 201 -13.44 -21.02 4.43
N ASP A 202 -13.25 -19.83 5.01
CA ASP A 202 -13.12 -18.55 4.29
C ASP A 202 -11.79 -18.40 3.53
N THR A 203 -10.73 -19.14 3.87
CA THR A 203 -9.38 -19.03 3.24
C THR A 203 -9.09 -20.10 2.19
N ASN A 204 -9.92 -21.13 2.08
CA ASN A 204 -9.65 -22.29 1.21
C ASN A 204 -9.79 -22.02 -0.31
N HIS A 205 -10.29 -20.83 -0.67
CA HIS A 205 -10.38 -20.35 -2.05
C HIS A 205 -9.30 -19.31 -2.39
N HIS A 206 -8.51 -18.90 -1.41
CA HIS A 206 -7.43 -17.93 -1.60
C HIS A 206 -6.12 -18.64 -1.93
N LEU A 207 -5.27 -17.97 -2.71
CA LEU A 207 -3.98 -18.48 -3.11
C LEU A 207 -3.11 -18.77 -1.88
N THR A 208 -2.95 -20.06 -1.58
CA THR A 208 -2.17 -20.55 -0.44
C THR A 208 -0.93 -21.29 -0.95
N VAL A 209 0.25 -20.80 -0.58
CA VAL A 209 1.51 -21.49 -0.80
C VAL A 209 1.72 -22.49 0.34
N ILE A 210 1.45 -23.75 0.04
CA ILE A 210 1.62 -24.86 0.99
C ILE A 210 3.12 -25.16 1.16
N TRP A 211 3.59 -25.27 2.40
CA TRP A 211 4.97 -25.60 2.70
C TRP A 211 5.13 -26.91 3.47
N ASP A 212 6.19 -27.66 3.15
CA ASP A 212 6.57 -28.90 3.83
C ASP A 212 7.98 -28.72 4.41
N PRO A 213 8.19 -28.93 5.72
CA PRO A 213 9.52 -28.91 6.32
C PRO A 213 10.56 -29.78 5.60
N LYS A 214 10.11 -30.84 4.91
CA LYS A 214 10.97 -31.77 4.15
C LYS A 214 11.32 -31.27 2.75
N ASN A 215 10.69 -30.20 2.26
CA ASN A 215 10.92 -29.67 0.92
C ASN A 215 10.83 -28.12 0.88
N ILE A 216 11.70 -27.48 1.64
CA ILE A 216 11.84 -26.01 1.66
C ILE A 216 12.23 -25.41 0.29
N PRO A 217 13.07 -26.05 -0.55
CA PRO A 217 13.36 -25.49 -1.88
C PRO A 217 12.12 -25.29 -2.75
N GLU A 218 11.15 -26.21 -2.69
CA GLU A 218 9.88 -26.08 -3.41
C GLU A 218 9.04 -24.91 -2.87
N LEU A 219 8.99 -24.71 -1.55
CA LEU A 219 8.36 -23.53 -0.95
C LEU A 219 8.98 -22.23 -1.51
N VAL A 220 10.30 -22.12 -1.50
CA VAL A 220 11.01 -20.91 -1.96
C VAL A 220 10.68 -20.63 -3.42
N LYS A 221 10.70 -21.67 -4.27
CA LYS A 221 10.35 -21.55 -5.69
C LYS A 221 8.90 -21.07 -5.86
N ARG A 222 7.94 -21.76 -5.22
CA ARG A 222 6.51 -21.40 -5.31
C ARG A 222 6.23 -20.00 -4.81
N LEU A 223 6.82 -19.61 -3.68
CA LEU A 223 6.63 -18.28 -3.13
C LEU A 223 7.09 -17.19 -4.10
N LYS A 224 8.27 -17.36 -4.73
CA LYS A 224 8.76 -16.41 -5.73
C LYS A 224 7.83 -16.35 -6.95
N ASP A 225 7.44 -17.50 -7.47
CA ASP A 225 6.53 -17.62 -8.62
C ASP A 225 5.19 -16.93 -8.31
N THR A 226 4.65 -17.13 -7.10
CA THR A 226 3.44 -16.48 -6.61
C THR A 226 3.59 -14.96 -6.52
N ILE A 227 4.65 -14.45 -5.87
CA ILE A 227 4.87 -12.99 -5.77
C ILE A 227 4.97 -12.35 -7.15
N ARG A 228 5.69 -12.97 -8.08
CA ARG A 228 5.84 -12.50 -9.47
C ARG A 228 4.51 -12.50 -10.22
N ALA A 229 3.68 -13.51 -10.02
CA ALA A 229 2.35 -13.58 -10.63
C ALA A 229 1.38 -12.56 -10.01
N THR A 230 1.50 -12.28 -8.71
CA THR A 230 0.65 -11.32 -8.00
C THR A 230 1.02 -9.87 -8.32
N LEU A 231 2.31 -9.57 -8.49
CA LEU A 231 2.84 -8.21 -8.71
C LEU A 231 3.75 -8.14 -9.95
N PRO A 232 3.28 -8.52 -11.16
CA PRO A 232 4.14 -8.68 -12.33
C PRO A 232 4.77 -7.37 -12.83
N ALA A 233 4.13 -6.22 -12.55
CA ALA A 233 4.66 -4.90 -12.92
C ALA A 233 5.70 -4.36 -11.91
N GLU A 234 5.77 -4.93 -10.70
CA GLU A 234 6.62 -4.41 -9.61
C GLU A 234 7.75 -5.37 -9.24
N ALA A 235 7.53 -6.67 -9.41
CA ALA A 235 8.45 -7.74 -9.02
C ALA A 235 9.60 -7.90 -10.03
N VAL A 236 10.77 -8.30 -9.51
CA VAL A 236 11.86 -8.82 -10.33
C VAL A 236 11.48 -10.23 -10.78
N LEU A 237 11.29 -10.40 -12.10
CA LEU A 237 10.72 -11.62 -12.69
C LEU A 237 11.70 -12.79 -12.78
N GLU A 238 13.00 -12.53 -12.71
CA GLU A 238 14.05 -13.55 -12.83
C GLU A 238 15.08 -13.42 -11.70
N ASP A 239 15.66 -14.54 -11.28
CA ASP A 239 16.75 -14.50 -10.31
C ASP A 239 18.00 -13.91 -10.99
N LYS A 240 18.77 -13.08 -10.27
CA LYS A 240 20.06 -12.59 -10.78
C LYS A 240 21.06 -13.75 -10.82
N ALA A 241 21.70 -13.95 -11.98
CA ALA A 241 22.74 -14.94 -12.20
C ALA A 241 24.00 -14.69 -11.37
#